data_AF-A0AAV5TIA2-F1
#
_entry.id   AF-A0AAV5TIA2-F1
#
_cell.length_a   1.000
_cell.length_b   1.000
_cell.length_c   1.000
_cell.angle_alpha   90.00
_cell.angle_beta   90.00
_cell.angle_gamma   90.00
#
_symmetry.space_group_name_H-M   'P 1'
#
loop_
_entity.id
_entity.type
_entity.pdbx_description
1 polymer ?
#
loop_
_entity_poly.entity_id
_entity_poly.type
_entity_poly.pdbx_seq_one_letter_code
_entity_poly.pdbx_strand_id
1 'polypeptide(L)'
;MDLHYGLHWDRDFLVDIEFRVQSILPIVSLLTIYPACFYLLLVEGPTMISEIRAAYIAHSVVHILFDVVFSFLMRTTAFPPYGLFYCEGILCTSGLKKPTLIAILASVIIMGIPTYVFLMMRKLWLFGASCSIFVPPVIFLATHAMRTLKRASAASTKTQQLTRKLFIVFQLQV
;
A
#
# COMPACT_ATOMS: atom_id res chain seq x y z
N MET A 1 8.49 13.85 -19.52
CA MET A 1 8.49 12.55 -20.23
C MET A 1 7.05 12.18 -20.47
N ASP A 2 6.57 12.27 -21.72
CA ASP A 2 5.21 11.85 -22.06
C ASP A 2 5.17 10.33 -22.25
N LEU A 3 4.45 9.66 -21.36
CA LEU A 3 4.22 8.22 -21.43
C LEU A 3 3.14 7.95 -22.48
N HIS A 4 3.54 7.33 -23.60
CA HIS A 4 2.69 6.98 -24.74
C HIS A 4 1.49 6.05 -24.46
N TYR A 5 1.24 5.67 -23.21
CA TYR A 5 0.20 4.72 -22.81
C TYR A 5 -1.18 5.35 -22.57
N GLY A 6 -1.36 6.66 -22.82
CA GLY A 6 -2.65 7.32 -22.57
C GLY A 6 -2.97 7.54 -21.08
N LEU A 7 -2.05 7.20 -20.18
CA LEU A 7 -2.16 7.38 -18.72
C LEU A 7 -2.06 8.85 -18.26
N HIS A 8 -2.11 9.82 -19.18
CA HIS A 8 -2.12 11.24 -18.82
C HIS A 8 -3.44 11.60 -18.14
N TRP A 9 -4.56 11.01 -18.54
CA TRP A 9 -5.85 11.21 -17.86
C TRP A 9 -5.81 10.73 -16.40
N ASP A 10 -5.29 9.52 -16.16
CA ASP A 10 -5.16 9.00 -14.79
C ASP A 10 -4.21 9.87 -13.96
N ARG A 11 -3.08 10.29 -14.55
CA ARG A 11 -2.15 11.18 -13.87
C ARG A 11 -2.77 12.53 -13.54
N ASP A 12 -3.45 13.16 -14.49
CA ASP A 12 -3.87 14.56 -14.35
C ASP A 12 -5.15 14.69 -13.50
N PHE A 13 -5.98 13.63 -13.39
CA PHE A 13 -7.21 13.66 -12.59
C PHE A 13 -7.19 12.79 -11.34
N LEU A 14 -6.66 11.55 -11.41
CA LEU A 14 -6.73 10.63 -10.26
C LEU A 14 -5.69 10.98 -9.21
N VAL A 15 -4.48 11.41 -9.60
CA VAL A 15 -3.40 11.71 -8.64
C VAL A 15 -3.76 12.86 -7.71
N ASP A 16 -4.38 13.92 -8.23
CA ASP A 16 -4.83 15.05 -7.41
C ASP A 16 -5.93 14.66 -6.42
N ILE A 17 -6.89 13.85 -6.87
CA ILE A 17 -7.97 13.34 -6.01
C ILE A 17 -7.38 12.42 -4.95
N GLU A 18 -6.51 11.50 -5.35
CA GLU A 18 -5.84 10.57 -4.46
C GLU A 18 -5.03 11.32 -3.40
N PHE A 19 -4.24 12.34 -3.76
CA PHE A 19 -3.49 13.11 -2.78
C PHE A 19 -4.38 13.88 -1.80
N ARG A 20 -5.53 14.40 -2.26
CA ARG A 20 -6.52 15.03 -1.35
C ARG A 20 -7.10 14.00 -0.39
N VAL A 21 -7.52 12.85 -0.90
CA VAL A 21 -8.07 11.76 -0.08
C VAL A 21 -7.01 11.25 0.89
N GLN A 22 -5.80 10.99 0.42
CA GLN A 22 -4.67 10.50 1.21
C GLN A 22 -4.20 11.51 2.26
N SER A 23 -4.50 12.81 2.10
CA SER A 23 -4.24 13.78 3.17
C SER A 23 -5.38 13.88 4.19
N ILE A 24 -6.63 13.72 3.78
CA ILE A 24 -7.79 13.85 4.67
C ILE A 24 -8.01 12.55 5.47
N LEU A 25 -7.97 11.40 4.80
CA LEU A 25 -8.28 10.09 5.37
C LEU A 25 -7.41 9.72 6.59
N PRO A 26 -6.08 9.85 6.59
CA PRO A 26 -5.27 9.55 7.78
C PRO A 26 -5.55 10.51 8.94
N ILE A 27 -5.93 11.77 8.69
CA ILE A 27 -6.33 12.71 9.76
C ILE A 27 -7.61 12.23 10.41
N VAL A 28 -8.60 11.85 9.59
CA VAL A 28 -9.86 11.26 10.09
C VAL A 28 -9.56 9.97 10.86
N SER A 29 -8.78 9.05 10.30
CA SER A 29 -8.38 7.80 10.98
C SER A 29 -7.69 8.07 12.32
N LEU A 30 -6.75 9.03 12.37
CA LEU A 30 -6.01 9.44 13.57
C LEU A 30 -6.90 10.04 14.65
N LEU A 31 -7.91 10.82 14.27
CA LEU A 31 -8.77 11.52 15.22
C LEU A 31 -10.01 10.71 15.64
N THR A 32 -10.53 9.83 14.78
CA THR A 32 -11.77 9.11 15.05
C THR A 32 -11.55 7.61 15.21
N ILE A 33 -10.91 6.96 14.25
CA ILE A 33 -10.85 5.48 14.20
C ILE A 33 -9.92 4.94 15.28
N TYR A 34 -8.67 5.42 15.34
CA TYR A 34 -7.71 4.88 16.31
C TYR A 34 -8.08 5.18 17.77
N PRO A 35 -8.55 6.39 18.14
CA PRO A 35 -9.03 6.65 19.50
C PRO A 35 -10.22 5.78 19.86
N ALA A 36 -11.15 5.52 18.93
CA ALA A 36 -12.25 4.59 19.15
C ALA A 36 -11.75 3.15 19.37
N CYS A 37 -10.80 2.68 18.55
CA CYS A 37 -10.18 1.36 18.75
C CYS A 37 -9.49 1.25 20.11
N PHE A 38 -8.73 2.26 20.53
CA PHE A 38 -8.10 2.28 21.85
C PHE A 38 -9.12 2.35 22.98
N TYR A 39 -10.17 3.15 22.83
CA TYR A 39 -11.26 3.23 23.81
C TYR A 39 -11.89 1.86 24.01
N LEU A 40 -12.28 1.17 22.93
CA LEU A 40 -12.83 -0.18 22.99
C LEU A 40 -11.86 -1.16 23.66
N LEU A 41 -10.57 -1.13 23.29
CA LEU A 41 -9.55 -2.03 23.84
C LEU A 41 -9.24 -1.77 25.33
N LEU A 42 -9.29 -0.51 25.77
CA LEU A 42 -8.92 -0.10 27.13
C LEU A 42 -10.10 -0.17 28.09
N VAL A 43 -11.30 0.23 27.65
CA VAL A 43 -12.49 0.36 28.50
C VAL A 43 -13.35 -0.91 28.46
N GLU A 44 -13.62 -1.45 27.27
CA GLU A 44 -14.49 -2.64 27.11
C GLU A 44 -13.72 -3.97 27.14
N GLY A 45 -12.39 -3.91 27.27
CA GLY A 45 -11.50 -5.07 27.21
C GLY A 45 -11.20 -5.86 28.50
N PRO A 46 -11.82 -5.69 29.70
CA PRO A 46 -11.41 -6.46 30.88
C PRO A 46 -11.72 -7.97 30.76
N THR A 47 -12.57 -8.37 29.81
CA THR A 47 -12.83 -9.78 29.49
C THR A 47 -11.77 -10.40 28.58
N MET A 48 -10.89 -9.60 27.99
CA MET A 48 -9.88 -10.07 27.05
C MET A 48 -8.57 -10.43 27.76
N ILE A 49 -7.97 -11.56 27.38
CA ILE A 49 -6.65 -11.99 27.88
C ILE A 49 -5.63 -10.87 27.64
N SER A 50 -4.86 -10.51 28.68
CA SER A 50 -3.94 -9.37 28.68
C SER A 50 -2.92 -9.42 27.54
N GLU A 51 -2.41 -10.61 27.20
CA GLU A 51 -1.50 -10.82 26.07
C GLU A 51 -2.11 -10.43 24.72
N ILE A 52 -3.38 -10.82 24.50
CA ILE A 52 -4.11 -10.49 23.26
C ILE A 52 -4.30 -8.98 23.19
N ARG A 53 -4.62 -8.37 24.33
CA ARG A 53 -4.81 -6.92 24.43
C ARG A 53 -3.53 -6.16 24.11
N ALA A 54 -2.38 -6.60 24.66
CA ALA A 54 -1.09 -6.01 24.34
C ALA A 54 -0.77 -6.13 22.84
N ALA A 55 -1.06 -7.28 22.22
CA ALA A 55 -0.85 -7.47 20.78
C ALA A 55 -1.74 -6.56 19.92
N TYR A 56 -3.03 -6.38 20.26
CA TYR A 56 -3.91 -5.45 19.55
C TYR A 56 -3.49 -3.98 19.71
N ILE A 57 -3.04 -3.60 20.91
CA ILE A 57 -2.49 -2.27 21.16
C ILE A 57 -1.24 -2.05 20.30
N ALA A 58 -0.28 -2.98 20.33
CA ALA A 58 0.93 -2.90 19.52
C ALA A 58 0.61 -2.83 18.02
N HIS A 59 -0.32 -3.66 17.54
CA HIS A 59 -0.77 -3.63 16.16
C HIS A 59 -1.42 -2.29 15.77
N SER A 60 -2.25 -1.72 16.64
CA SER A 60 -2.88 -0.41 16.41
C SER A 60 -1.83 0.70 16.33
N VAL A 61 -0.81 0.68 17.20
CA VAL A 61 0.32 1.62 17.16
C VAL A 61 1.10 1.49 15.85
N VAL A 62 1.39 0.26 15.41
CA VAL A 62 2.09 0.04 14.13
C VAL A 62 1.26 0.52 12.95
N HIS A 63 -0.06 0.33 12.98
CA HIS A 63 -0.96 0.89 11.95
C HIS A 63 -0.95 2.42 11.92
N ILE A 64 -0.97 3.08 13.08
CA ILE A 64 -0.83 4.55 13.15
C ILE A 64 0.49 4.99 12.54
N LEU A 65 1.60 4.33 12.88
CA LEU A 65 2.91 4.63 12.31
C LEU A 65 2.91 4.44 10.80
N PHE A 66 2.24 3.39 10.32
CA PHE A 66 2.10 3.10 8.89
C PHE A 66 1.34 4.24 8.19
N ASP A 67 0.17 4.62 8.70
CA ASP A 67 -0.63 5.72 8.14
C ASP A 67 0.15 7.04 8.12
N VAL A 68 0.90 7.32 9.19
CA VAL A 68 1.71 8.55 9.28
C VAL A 68 2.87 8.53 8.27
N VAL A 69 3.60 7.42 8.19
CA VAL A 69 4.74 7.29 7.28
C VAL A 69 4.27 7.33 5.83
N PHE A 70 3.26 6.54 5.48
CA PHE A 70 2.81 6.42 4.09
C PHE A 70 2.04 7.65 3.61
N SER A 71 1.27 8.30 4.48
CA SER A 71 0.40 9.41 4.05
C SER A 71 1.02 10.80 4.22
N PHE A 72 1.84 11.02 5.26
CA PHE A 72 2.47 12.33 5.50
C PHE A 72 3.96 12.35 5.15
N LEU A 73 4.73 11.38 5.61
CA LEU A 73 6.19 11.43 5.46
C LEU A 73 6.65 11.09 4.05
N MET A 74 6.07 10.03 3.46
CA MET A 74 6.41 9.57 2.11
C MET A 74 5.36 10.01 1.09
N ARG A 75 4.07 9.97 1.42
CA ARG A 75 2.98 10.29 0.50
C ARG A 75 3.12 9.54 -0.83
N THR A 76 3.24 8.21 -0.74
CA THR A 76 3.36 7.35 -1.91
C THR A 76 1.99 7.11 -2.53
N THR A 77 1.91 7.21 -3.85
CA THR A 77 0.72 6.84 -4.63
C THR A 77 0.39 5.35 -4.40
N ALA A 78 -0.84 4.98 -4.08
CA ALA A 78 -1.21 3.58 -3.88
C ALA A 78 -1.36 2.84 -5.22
N PHE A 79 -1.65 3.56 -6.29
CA PHE A 79 -1.90 2.94 -7.59
C PHE A 79 -0.60 2.51 -8.30
N PRO A 80 -0.45 1.21 -8.63
CA PRO A 80 0.61 0.77 -9.52
C PRO A 80 0.36 1.32 -10.95
N PRO A 81 1.42 1.66 -11.71
CA PRO A 81 2.84 1.48 -11.39
C PRO A 81 3.45 2.64 -10.58
N TYR A 82 2.70 3.71 -10.31
CA TYR A 82 3.24 4.99 -9.82
C TYR A 82 3.75 4.95 -8.38
N GLY A 83 3.19 4.07 -7.54
CA GLY A 83 3.49 4.05 -6.11
C GLY A 83 4.94 3.83 -5.70
N LEU A 84 5.75 3.26 -6.59
CA LEU A 84 7.18 3.03 -6.34
C LEU A 84 8.07 4.12 -6.93
N PHE A 85 7.55 4.93 -7.86
CA PHE A 85 8.32 5.91 -8.61
C PHE A 85 8.03 7.35 -8.22
N TYR A 86 6.89 7.61 -7.57
CA TYR A 86 6.46 8.95 -7.21
C TYR A 86 6.28 9.09 -5.69
N CYS A 87 6.92 10.13 -5.14
CA CYS A 87 6.93 10.41 -3.71
C CYS A 87 7.00 11.92 -3.52
N GLU A 88 6.00 12.49 -2.84
CA GLU A 88 5.89 13.94 -2.59
C GLU A 88 5.93 14.31 -1.10
N GLY A 89 6.15 13.33 -0.22
CA GLY A 89 6.14 13.58 1.21
C GLY A 89 7.36 14.36 1.70
N ILE A 90 7.30 14.76 2.98
CA ILE A 90 8.33 15.56 3.65
C ILE A 90 9.73 14.90 3.50
N LEU A 91 9.82 13.59 3.66
CA LEU A 91 11.10 12.85 3.52
C LEU A 91 11.63 12.86 2.09
N CYS A 92 10.77 12.93 1.08
CA CYS A 92 11.18 12.94 -0.32
C CYS A 92 11.64 14.32 -0.78
N THR A 93 11.10 15.39 -0.19
CA THR A 93 11.54 16.77 -0.44
C THR A 93 12.81 17.18 0.31
N SER A 94 13.23 16.42 1.34
CA SER A 94 14.38 16.76 2.19
C SER A 94 15.75 16.46 1.56
N GLY A 95 15.79 15.94 0.33
CA GLY A 95 17.04 15.64 -0.38
C GLY A 95 17.76 14.37 0.08
N LEU A 96 17.07 13.48 0.82
CA LEU A 96 17.63 12.19 1.21
C LEU A 96 17.95 11.30 0.00
N LYS A 97 19.01 10.48 0.12
CA LYS A 97 19.37 9.50 -0.91
C LYS A 97 18.25 8.45 -1.03
N LYS A 98 17.91 8.08 -2.27
CA LYS A 98 16.86 7.08 -2.57
C LYS A 98 16.98 5.75 -1.78
N PRO A 99 18.17 5.15 -1.59
CA PRO A 99 18.29 3.91 -0.82
C PRO A 99 17.86 4.07 0.64
N THR A 100 18.09 5.24 1.25
CA THR A 100 17.69 5.53 2.63
C THR A 100 16.17 5.60 2.74
N LEU A 101 15.50 6.24 1.78
CA LEU A 101 14.03 6.31 1.73
C LEU A 101 13.41 4.92 1.59
N ILE A 102 13.96 4.09 0.70
CA ILE A 102 13.51 2.69 0.52
C ILE A 102 13.74 1.89 1.80
N ALA A 103 14.86 2.08 2.49
CA ALA A 103 15.14 1.40 3.76
C ALA A 103 14.16 1.78 4.87
N ILE A 104 13.79 3.07 4.98
CA ILE A 104 12.76 3.55 5.92
C ILE A 104 11.39 2.95 5.58
N LEU A 105 11.03 2.91 4.30
CA LEU A 105 9.77 2.31 3.87
C LEU A 105 9.72 0.81 4.18
N ALA A 106 10.79 0.09 3.84
CA ALA A 106 10.90 -1.34 4.08
C ALA A 106 10.87 -1.67 5.59
N SER A 107 11.53 -0.88 6.43
CA SER A 107 11.53 -1.14 7.88
C SER A 107 10.14 -1.02 8.48
N VAL A 108 9.36 -0.01 8.08
CA VAL A 108 7.97 0.17 8.53
C VAL A 108 7.05 -0.97 8.07
N ILE A 109 7.20 -1.43 6.83
CA ILE A 109 6.47 -2.61 6.32
C ILE A 109 6.85 -3.86 7.12
N ILE A 110 8.14 -4.08 7.33
CA ILE A 110 8.65 -5.26 8.05
C ILE A 110 8.18 -5.25 9.51
N MET A 111 8.02 -4.10 10.16
CA MET A 111 7.44 -4.02 11.51
C MET A 111 5.95 -4.38 11.54
N GLY A 112 5.19 -4.08 10.48
CA GLY A 112 3.77 -4.43 10.36
C GLY A 112 3.51 -5.93 10.32
N ILE A 113 4.31 -6.66 9.54
CA ILE A 113 4.07 -8.08 9.24
C ILE A 113 4.02 -8.96 10.50
N PRO A 114 4.98 -8.91 11.45
CA PRO A 114 4.94 -9.74 12.65
C PRO A 114 3.71 -9.50 13.52
N THR A 115 3.30 -8.24 13.71
CA THR A 115 2.12 -7.92 14.53
C THR A 115 0.85 -8.48 13.91
N TYR A 116 0.73 -8.38 12.59
CA TYR A 116 -0.36 -8.97 11.83
C TYR A 116 -0.33 -10.50 11.94
N VAL A 117 0.80 -11.14 11.60
CA VAL A 117 0.94 -12.61 11.63
C VAL A 117 0.65 -13.17 13.02
N PHE A 118 1.12 -12.53 14.09
CA PHE A 118 0.83 -12.95 15.47
C PHE A 118 -0.68 -12.98 15.76
N LEU A 119 -1.39 -11.91 15.39
CA LEU A 119 -2.85 -11.83 15.56
C LEU A 119 -3.57 -12.85 14.66
N MET A 120 -3.10 -13.04 13.43
CA MET A 120 -3.68 -14.00 12.49
C MET A 120 -3.47 -15.45 12.93
N MET A 121 -2.30 -15.81 13.48
CA MET A 121 -2.04 -17.16 13.98
C MET A 121 -2.96 -17.52 15.14
N ARG A 122 -3.31 -16.56 16.00
CA ARG A 122 -4.24 -16.79 17.10
C ARG A 122 -5.71 -16.87 16.65
N LYS A 123 -6.04 -16.21 15.53
CA LYS A 123 -7.36 -16.28 14.88
C LYS A 123 -7.33 -17.10 13.58
N LEU A 124 -6.41 -18.06 13.45
CA LEU A 124 -6.08 -18.73 12.18
C LEU A 124 -7.31 -19.37 11.52
N TRP A 125 -8.26 -19.83 12.33
CA TRP A 125 -9.51 -20.42 11.86
C TRP A 125 -10.41 -19.38 11.15
N LEU A 126 -10.54 -18.19 11.72
CA LEU A 126 -11.26 -17.07 11.10
C LEU A 126 -10.50 -16.53 9.89
N PHE A 127 -9.17 -16.51 9.93
CA PHE A 127 -8.37 -16.09 8.79
C PHE A 127 -8.53 -17.03 7.59
N GLY A 128 -8.45 -18.34 7.81
CA GLY A 128 -8.67 -19.34 6.78
C GLY A 128 -10.03 -19.17 6.09
N ALA A 129 -11.07 -18.85 6.88
CA ALA A 129 -12.41 -18.54 6.36
C ALA A 129 -12.44 -17.24 5.55
N SER A 130 -11.79 -16.17 6.00
CA SER A 130 -11.71 -14.92 5.22
C SER A 130 -10.93 -15.10 3.93
N CYS A 131 -9.77 -15.77 3.97
CA CYS A 131 -8.94 -16.03 2.80
C CYS A 131 -9.67 -16.88 1.76
N SER A 132 -10.43 -17.91 2.18
CA SER A 132 -11.19 -18.72 1.23
C SER A 132 -12.29 -17.92 0.51
N ILE A 133 -12.80 -16.85 1.12
CA ILE A 133 -13.79 -15.95 0.51
C ILE A 133 -13.11 -14.94 -0.43
N PHE A 134 -12.01 -14.31 -0.02
CA PHE A 134 -11.39 -13.20 -0.76
C PHE A 134 -10.37 -13.62 -1.83
N VAL A 135 -9.66 -14.73 -1.64
CA VAL A 135 -8.59 -15.17 -2.56
C VAL A 135 -9.13 -15.59 -3.94
N PRO A 136 -10.23 -16.35 -4.06
CA PRO A 136 -10.71 -16.77 -5.38
C PRO A 136 -11.11 -15.60 -6.30
N PRO A 137 -11.85 -14.57 -5.84
CA PRO A 137 -12.12 -13.38 -6.64
C PRO A 137 -10.86 -12.64 -7.09
N VAL A 138 -9.87 -12.48 -6.20
CA VAL A 138 -8.62 -11.78 -6.52
C VAL A 138 -7.82 -12.54 -7.57
N ILE A 139 -7.68 -13.86 -7.42
CA ILE A 139 -7.00 -14.71 -8.42
C ILE A 139 -7.76 -14.67 -9.76
N PHE A 140 -9.10 -14.74 -9.72
CA PHE A 140 -9.92 -14.65 -10.92
C PHE A 140 -9.72 -13.32 -11.65
N LEU A 141 -9.79 -12.19 -10.94
CA LEU A 141 -9.60 -10.86 -11.52
C LEU A 141 -8.18 -10.66 -12.06
N ALA A 142 -7.16 -11.10 -11.31
CA ALA A 142 -5.76 -11.02 -11.74
C ALA A 142 -5.50 -11.88 -12.99
N THR A 143 -6.00 -13.12 -13.02
CA THR A 143 -5.87 -14.00 -14.18
C THR A 143 -6.65 -13.49 -15.38
N HIS A 144 -7.85 -12.93 -15.17
CA HIS A 144 -8.64 -12.29 -16.21
C HIS A 144 -7.92 -11.06 -16.78
N ALA A 145 -7.42 -10.16 -15.93
CA ALA A 145 -6.66 -8.99 -16.34
C ALA A 145 -5.42 -9.38 -17.16
N MET A 146 -4.66 -10.38 -16.70
CA MET A 146 -3.49 -10.90 -17.43
C MET A 146 -3.85 -11.49 -18.79
N ARG A 147 -4.97 -12.23 -18.89
CA ARG A 147 -5.44 -12.78 -20.18
C ARG A 147 -5.87 -11.68 -21.14
N THR A 148 -6.60 -10.68 -20.64
CA THR A 148 -7.03 -9.52 -21.43
C THR A 148 -5.82 -8.73 -21.92
N LEU A 149 -4.84 -8.47 -21.05
CA LEU A 149 -3.59 -7.82 -21.40
C LEU A 149 -2.80 -8.62 -22.45
N LYS A 150 -2.72 -9.95 -22.30
CA LYS A 150 -2.04 -10.82 -23.27
C LYS A 150 -2.69 -10.75 -24.65
N ARG A 151 -4.02 -10.78 -24.72
CA ARG A 151 -4.79 -10.64 -25.97
C ARG A 151 -4.57 -9.26 -26.61
N ALA A 152 -4.59 -8.18 -25.82
CA ALA A 152 -4.30 -6.84 -26.30
C ALA A 152 -2.85 -6.68 -26.79
N SER A 153 -1.88 -7.31 -26.09
CA SER A 153 -0.46 -7.21 -26.44
C SER A 153 -0.12 -7.96 -27.74
N ALA A 154 -0.79 -9.08 -28.02
CA ALA A 154 -0.60 -9.85 -29.26
C ALA A 154 -1.04 -9.07 -30.52
N ALA A 155 -1.93 -8.08 -30.36
CA ALA A 155 -2.37 -7.23 -31.45
C ALA A 155 -1.44 -6.04 -31.75
N SER A 156 -0.46 -5.73 -30.87
CA SER A 156 0.41 -4.56 -31.02
C SER A 156 1.90 -4.90 -30.88
N THR A 157 2.52 -5.28 -32.01
CA THR A 157 3.98 -5.43 -32.16
C THR A 157 4.75 -4.15 -31.81
N LYS A 158 4.16 -2.98 -32.06
CA LYS A 158 4.77 -1.69 -31.70
C LYS A 158 4.86 -1.48 -30.18
N THR A 159 3.85 -1.89 -29.42
CA THR A 159 3.84 -1.69 -27.96
C THR A 159 4.91 -2.56 -27.28
N GLN A 160 5.04 -3.83 -27.68
CA GLN A 160 6.10 -4.70 -27.14
C GLN A 160 7.51 -4.17 -27.41
N GLN A 161 7.74 -3.65 -28.63
CA GLN A 161 9.04 -3.05 -28.97
C GLN A 161 9.34 -1.81 -28.12
N LEU A 162 8.31 -1.03 -27.79
CA LEU A 162 8.43 0.17 -26.96
C LEU A 162 8.65 -0.19 -25.48
N THR A 163 7.93 -1.18 -24.93
CA THR A 163 8.17 -1.70 -23.57
C THR A 163 9.61 -2.22 -23.42
N ARG A 164 10.13 -2.94 -24.43
CA ARG A 164 11.53 -3.43 -24.44
C ARG A 164 12.53 -2.28 -24.39
N LYS A 165 12.32 -1.22 -25.18
CA LYS A 165 13.18 -0.02 -25.16
C LYS A 165 13.13 0.69 -23.82
N LEU A 166 11.95 0.80 -23.22
CA LEU A 166 11.75 1.46 -21.92
C LEU A 166 12.47 0.70 -20.79
N PHE A 167 12.44 -0.64 -20.82
CA PHE A 167 13.15 -1.48 -19.86
C PHE A 167 14.68 -1.31 -19.95
N ILE A 168 15.22 -1.17 -21.16
CA ILE A 168 16.66 -0.92 -21.39
C ILE A 168 17.06 0.45 -20.85
N VAL A 169 16.27 1.49 -21.08
CA VAL A 169 16.56 2.84 -20.56
C VAL A 169 16.53 2.86 -19.03
N PHE A 170 15.57 2.17 -18.41
CA PHE A 170 15.52 2.06 -16.95
C PHE A 170 16.70 1.31 -16.35
N GLN A 171 17.18 0.24 -17.00
CA GLN A 171 18.39 -0.49 -16.59
C GLN A 171 19.66 0.37 -16.66
N LEU A 172 19.71 1.38 -17.53
CA LEU A 172 20.86 2.29 -17.67
C LEU A 172 20.85 3.48 -16.68
N GLN A 173 19.74 3.72 -15.98
CA GLN A 173 19.59 4.83 -15.02
C GLN A 173 19.82 4.43 -13.56
N VAL A 174 20.04 3.14 -13.29
CA VAL A 174 20.42 2.58 -11.98
C VAL A 174 21.93 2.36 -11.98
#